data_AF-A0AAE1F223-F1
#
_entry.id   AF-A0AAE1F223-F1
#
_cell.length_a   1.000
_cell.length_b   1.000
_cell.length_c   1.000
_cell.angle_alpha   90.00
_cell.angle_beta   90.00
_cell.angle_gamma   90.00
#
_symmetry.space_group_name_H-M   'P 1'
#
loop_
_entity.id
_entity.type
_entity.pdbx_description
1 polymer ?
#
loop_
_entity_poly.entity_id
_entity_poly.type
_entity_poly.pdbx_seq_one_letter_code
_entity_poly.pdbx_strand_id
1 'polypeptide(L)'
;MPYHTSSSISDCFTHKLATHSSFSILFMGDSKLRVLYYSFLQRTDNIFHYIMKVENNTGTETLAHHRNRYVSLHKDIDATTEVLPELRVMFWFRIFVQTIVSEMELLPEIQQLRRWANGLDQPPDLLVIGYTAWMMKLVTVYHQYDVLTYLIEMHELVVPLLEKVG
;
A
#
# COMPACT_ATOMS: atom_id res chain seq x y z
N MET A 1 1.96 17.48 29.49
CA MET A 1 2.38 16.11 29.86
C MET A 1 3.50 15.69 28.91
N PRO A 2 4.66 15.24 29.39
CA PRO A 2 5.81 15.00 28.52
C PRO A 2 5.68 13.64 27.82
N TYR A 3 5.60 13.67 26.49
CA TYR A 3 5.61 12.51 25.59
C TYR A 3 7.02 11.90 25.50
N HIS A 4 7.52 11.31 26.59
CA HIS A 4 8.91 10.81 26.67
C HIS A 4 9.08 9.29 26.86
N THR A 5 8.03 8.51 26.68
CA THR A 5 8.19 7.07 26.43
C THR A 5 7.68 6.80 25.03
N SER A 6 8.59 6.67 24.06
CA SER A 6 8.24 6.09 22.77
C SER A 6 7.81 4.65 23.03
N SER A 7 6.53 4.41 23.25
CA SER A 7 5.97 3.07 23.08
C SER A 7 6.43 2.60 21.71
N SER A 8 7.13 1.47 21.65
CA SER A 8 7.62 0.96 20.38
C SER A 8 6.42 0.77 19.45
N ILE A 9 6.59 0.96 18.13
CA ILE A 9 5.51 0.79 17.15
C ILE A 9 4.81 -0.58 17.33
N SER A 10 5.59 -1.58 17.73
CA SER A 10 5.14 -2.90 18.16
C SER A 10 4.17 -2.87 19.36
N ASP A 11 4.49 -2.15 20.44
CA ASP A 11 3.61 -2.06 21.61
C ASP A 11 2.24 -1.47 21.25
N CYS A 12 2.21 -0.51 20.32
CA CYS A 12 0.99 0.08 19.81
C CYS A 12 0.12 -0.96 19.10
N PHE A 13 0.70 -1.77 18.20
CA PHE A 13 -0.05 -2.81 17.49
C PHE A 13 -0.51 -3.94 18.43
N THR A 14 0.36 -4.39 19.35
CA THR A 14 -0.01 -5.39 20.35
C THR A 14 -1.18 -4.91 21.22
N HIS A 15 -1.15 -3.66 21.68
CA HIS A 15 -2.26 -3.10 22.46
C HIS A 15 -3.54 -2.94 21.64
N LYS A 16 -3.44 -2.47 20.39
CA LYS A 16 -4.60 -2.33 19.50
C LYS A 16 -5.26 -3.67 19.21
N LEU A 17 -4.47 -4.72 18.95
CA LEU A 17 -4.96 -6.06 18.67
C LEU A 17 -5.44 -6.81 19.93
N ALA A 18 -5.06 -6.38 21.13
CA ALA A 18 -5.71 -6.87 22.35
C ALA A 18 -7.20 -6.46 22.45
N THR A 19 -7.62 -5.44 21.69
CA THR A 19 -9.00 -4.91 21.69
C THR A 19 -9.76 -5.13 20.37
N HIS A 20 -9.07 -5.52 19.30
CA HIS A 20 -9.63 -5.73 17.97
C HIS A 20 -9.22 -7.12 17.47
N SER A 21 -10.17 -7.90 16.92
CA SER A 21 -9.93 -9.28 16.49
C SER A 21 -8.96 -9.43 15.30
N SER A 22 -8.71 -8.35 14.57
CA SER A 22 -7.83 -8.31 13.40
C SER A 22 -7.40 -6.88 13.12
N PHE A 23 -6.22 -6.70 12.53
CA PHE A 23 -5.74 -5.40 12.08
C PHE A 23 -4.99 -5.55 10.76
N SER A 24 -5.45 -4.82 9.75
CA SER A 24 -4.96 -4.89 8.38
C SER A 24 -4.40 -3.53 7.94
N ILE A 25 -3.17 -3.55 7.44
CA ILE A 25 -2.52 -2.40 6.85
C ILE A 25 -2.33 -2.69 5.37
N LEU A 26 -2.72 -1.77 4.50
CA LEU A 26 -2.51 -1.89 3.06
C LEU A 26 -1.69 -0.71 2.55
N PHE A 27 -0.54 -1.00 1.96
CA PHE A 27 0.24 -0.08 1.16
C PHE A 27 -0.13 -0.28 -0.32
N MET A 28 -0.77 0.69 -0.95
CA MET A 28 -1.16 0.62 -2.36
C MET A 28 -0.40 1.67 -3.17
N GLY A 29 0.41 1.24 -4.12
CA GLY A 29 1.14 2.17 -4.98
C GLY A 29 2.35 1.55 -5.68
N ASP A 30 3.22 2.42 -6.19
CA ASP A 30 4.36 2.04 -7.01
C ASP A 30 5.62 1.66 -6.19
N SER A 31 6.79 1.70 -6.83
CA SER A 31 8.07 1.37 -6.23
C SER A 31 8.43 2.24 -5.01
N LYS A 32 7.94 3.48 -4.91
CA LYS A 32 8.14 4.34 -3.74
C LYS A 32 7.34 3.84 -2.54
N LEU A 33 6.08 3.44 -2.75
CA LEU A 33 5.25 2.87 -1.69
C LEU A 33 5.77 1.51 -1.25
N ARG A 34 6.34 0.75 -2.19
CA ARG A 34 7.09 -0.47 -1.88
C ARG A 34 8.25 -0.20 -0.92
N VAL A 35 9.03 0.87 -1.13
CA VAL A 35 10.11 1.26 -0.21
C VAL A 35 9.58 1.57 1.19
N LEU A 36 8.45 2.26 1.30
CA LEU A 36 7.82 2.54 2.60
C LEU A 36 7.32 1.27 3.29
N TYR A 37 6.67 0.36 2.54
CA TYR A 37 6.25 -0.95 3.03
C TYR A 37 7.43 -1.75 3.62
N TYR A 38 8.53 -1.89 2.87
CA TYR A 38 9.71 -2.60 3.38
C TYR A 38 10.37 -1.88 4.56
N SER A 39 10.38 -0.54 4.55
CA SER A 39 10.90 0.25 5.68
C SER A 39 10.08 0.04 6.95
N PHE A 40 8.76 -0.09 6.83
CA PHE A 40 7.88 -0.44 7.93
C PHE A 40 8.22 -1.84 8.45
N LEU A 41 8.20 -2.85 7.58
CA LEU A 41 8.47 -4.23 7.98
C LEU A 41 9.85 -4.35 8.64
N GLN A 42 10.90 -3.77 8.05
CA GLN A 42 12.26 -3.86 8.58
C GLN A 42 12.40 -3.24 9.98
N ARG A 43 11.62 -2.22 10.32
CA ARG A 43 11.64 -1.58 11.64
C ARG A 43 10.93 -2.39 12.72
N THR A 44 10.03 -3.29 12.34
CA THR A 44 9.20 -4.06 13.26
C THR A 44 9.46 -5.57 13.20
N ASP A 45 10.28 -6.03 12.23
CA ASP A 45 10.60 -7.45 12.01
C ASP A 45 11.35 -8.10 13.15
N ASN A 46 12.14 -7.34 13.91
CA ASN A 46 12.83 -7.84 15.10
C ASN A 46 11.87 -8.33 16.20
N ILE A 47 10.59 -7.96 16.10
CA ILE A 47 9.55 -8.34 17.06
C ILE A 47 8.54 -9.27 16.38
N PHE A 48 8.12 -8.94 15.16
CA PHE A 48 7.06 -9.69 14.48
C PHE A 48 7.55 -10.86 13.64
N HIS A 49 8.82 -10.91 13.21
CA HIS A 49 9.35 -12.01 12.39
C HIS A 49 8.45 -12.35 11.19
N TYR A 50 8.36 -11.45 10.22
CA TYR A 50 7.38 -11.56 9.15
C TYR A 50 7.66 -12.74 8.20
N ILE A 51 6.58 -13.41 7.82
CA ILE A 51 6.50 -14.39 6.75
C ILE A 51 5.77 -13.72 5.60
N MET A 52 6.37 -13.74 4.41
CA MET A 52 5.86 -13.04 3.24
C MET A 52 5.44 -14.01 2.16
N LYS A 53 4.29 -13.74 1.57
CA LYS A 53 3.74 -14.44 0.41
C LYS A 53 3.62 -13.47 -0.75
N VAL A 54 4.31 -13.79 -1.84
CA VAL A 54 4.25 -13.00 -3.07
C VAL A 54 3.19 -13.59 -3.98
N GLU A 55 2.47 -12.71 -4.66
CA GLU A 55 1.56 -13.10 -5.72
C GLU A 55 2.22 -14.06 -6.74
N ASN A 56 1.52 -15.14 -7.07
CA ASN A 56 1.95 -16.17 -8.01
C ASN A 56 3.22 -16.95 -7.58
N ASN A 57 3.69 -16.80 -6.34
CA ASN A 57 4.70 -17.68 -5.75
C ASN A 57 4.01 -18.74 -4.88
N THR A 58 4.47 -19.99 -4.96
CA THR A 58 3.92 -21.12 -4.20
C THR A 58 4.50 -21.20 -2.78
N GLY A 59 5.65 -20.57 -2.52
CA GLY A 59 6.31 -20.57 -1.22
C GLY A 59 6.09 -19.28 -0.42
N THR A 60 6.37 -19.38 0.87
CA THR A 60 6.55 -18.23 1.76
C THR A 60 8.03 -17.99 2.00
N GLU A 61 8.41 -16.72 2.14
CA GLU A 61 9.80 -16.29 2.32
C GLU A 61 9.88 -15.31 3.50
N THR A 62 11.00 -15.32 4.23
CA THR A 62 11.23 -14.34 5.31
C THR A 62 11.59 -12.98 4.74
N LEU A 63 11.43 -11.92 5.54
CA LEU A 63 11.85 -10.57 5.15
C LEU A 63 13.33 -10.52 4.71
N ALA A 64 14.20 -11.23 5.43
CA ALA A 64 15.63 -11.31 5.11
C ALA A 64 15.90 -11.91 3.71
N HIS A 65 15.15 -12.95 3.31
CA HIS A 65 15.28 -13.56 1.98
C HIS A 65 14.87 -12.60 0.87
N HIS A 66 13.79 -11.85 1.12
CA HIS A 66 13.25 -10.86 0.19
C HIS A 66 14.11 -9.61 0.01
N ARG A 67 14.91 -9.26 1.03
CA ARG A 67 15.79 -8.08 0.99
C ARG A 67 16.75 -8.07 -0.21
N ASN A 68 17.05 -9.23 -0.79
CA ASN A 68 17.93 -9.31 -1.95
C ASN A 68 17.19 -9.20 -3.30
N ARG A 69 15.85 -9.21 -3.31
CA ARG A 69 15.02 -9.27 -4.53
C ARG A 69 14.00 -8.12 -4.68
N TYR A 70 13.79 -7.31 -3.64
CA TYR A 70 12.64 -6.37 -3.61
C TYR A 70 12.69 -5.20 -4.60
N VAL A 71 13.84 -4.87 -5.18
CA VAL A 71 13.97 -3.73 -6.11
C VAL A 71 13.22 -3.98 -7.44
N SER A 72 12.99 -5.26 -7.83
CA SER A 72 12.38 -5.62 -9.11
C SER A 72 10.98 -6.27 -9.01
N LEU A 73 10.41 -6.40 -7.80
CA LEU A 73 9.12 -7.07 -7.60
C LEU A 73 7.93 -6.14 -7.88
N HIS A 74 7.40 -6.19 -9.11
CA HIS A 74 6.13 -5.55 -9.50
C HIS A 74 4.94 -6.48 -9.20
N LYS A 75 4.78 -6.89 -7.95
CA LYS A 75 3.81 -7.89 -7.52
C LYS A 75 3.19 -7.52 -6.18
N ASP A 76 2.00 -8.04 -5.93
CA ASP A 76 1.35 -7.93 -4.63
C ASP A 76 2.05 -8.83 -3.61
N ILE A 77 2.15 -8.36 -2.38
CA ILE A 77 2.86 -9.04 -1.29
C ILE A 77 1.99 -8.98 -0.03
N ASP A 78 1.89 -10.11 0.64
CA ASP A 78 1.21 -10.23 1.92
C ASP A 78 2.21 -10.66 2.98
N ALA A 79 2.34 -9.86 4.04
CA ALA A 79 3.19 -10.19 5.18
C ALA A 79 2.32 -10.47 6.40
N THR A 80 2.54 -11.65 6.98
CA THR A 80 1.90 -12.12 8.21
C THR A 80 2.97 -12.44 9.24
N THR A 81 2.56 -12.67 10.49
CA THR A 81 3.46 -13.02 11.59
C THR A 81 2.80 -14.07 12.47
N GLU A 82 3.58 -15.04 12.95
CA GLU A 82 3.10 -16.00 13.95
C GLU A 82 3.03 -15.40 15.36
N VAL A 83 3.80 -14.33 15.63
CA VAL A 83 3.81 -13.63 16.92
C VAL A 83 2.51 -12.88 17.15
N LEU A 84 1.90 -12.38 16.06
CA LEU A 84 0.65 -11.64 16.10
C LEU A 84 -0.21 -12.00 14.87
N PRO A 85 -0.80 -13.21 14.82
CA PRO A 85 -1.49 -13.75 13.63
C PRO A 85 -2.60 -12.87 13.08
N GLU A 86 -3.18 -12.03 13.92
CA GLU A 86 -4.24 -11.08 13.62
C GLU A 86 -3.75 -9.84 12.87
N LEU A 87 -2.44 -9.59 12.84
CA LEU A 87 -1.81 -8.51 12.08
C LEU A 87 -1.49 -8.96 10.65
N ARG A 88 -2.03 -8.22 9.68
CA ARG A 88 -1.73 -8.42 8.25
C ARG A 88 -1.22 -7.13 7.63
N VAL A 89 -0.08 -7.20 6.96
CA VAL A 89 0.55 -6.04 6.30
C VAL A 89 0.70 -6.36 4.81
N MET A 90 -0.13 -5.72 4.00
CA MET A 90 -0.25 -5.99 2.58
C MET A 90 0.39 -4.87 1.77
N PHE A 91 0.94 -5.23 0.62
CA PHE A 91 1.39 -4.32 -0.41
C PHE A 91 0.74 -4.69 -1.73
N TRP A 92 0.08 -3.73 -2.37
CA TRP A 92 -0.45 -3.88 -3.73
C TRP A 92 0.31 -2.98 -4.68
N PHE A 93 1.00 -3.58 -5.66
CA PHE A 93 1.77 -2.82 -6.63
C PHE A 93 0.84 -2.22 -7.68
N ARG A 94 0.61 -0.91 -7.59
CA ARG A 94 -0.29 -0.17 -8.51
C ARG A 94 0.42 1.07 -9.00
N ILE A 95 0.53 1.23 -10.32
CA ILE A 95 1.27 2.34 -10.92
C ILE A 95 0.37 3.54 -11.26
N PHE A 96 -0.96 3.42 -11.14
CA PHE A 96 -1.93 4.48 -11.45
C PHE A 96 -1.63 5.17 -12.79
N VAL A 97 -1.29 4.37 -13.82
CA VAL A 97 -0.93 4.88 -15.15
C VAL A 97 -2.07 4.58 -16.11
N GLN A 98 -2.68 5.63 -16.66
CA GLN A 98 -3.48 5.53 -17.86
C GLN A 98 -3.15 6.70 -18.80
N THR A 99 -3.09 6.41 -20.10
CA THR A 99 -2.77 7.45 -21.11
C THR A 99 -4.03 8.25 -21.49
N ILE A 100 -5.21 7.73 -21.19
CA ILE A 100 -6.51 8.32 -21.53
C ILE A 100 -7.30 8.55 -20.24
N VAL A 101 -7.68 9.80 -19.99
CA VAL A 101 -8.42 10.22 -18.78
C VAL A 101 -9.70 9.43 -18.57
N SER A 102 -10.49 9.23 -19.64
CA SER A 102 -11.76 8.50 -19.57
C SER A 102 -11.62 7.03 -19.18
N GLU A 103 -10.41 6.48 -19.26
CA GLU A 103 -10.11 5.09 -18.88
C GLU A 103 -9.56 4.99 -17.45
N MET A 104 -9.27 6.11 -16.77
CA MET A 104 -8.80 6.11 -15.38
C MET A 104 -9.83 5.47 -14.43
N GLU A 105 -11.13 5.67 -14.67
CA GLU A 105 -12.19 5.07 -13.85
C GLU A 105 -12.23 3.53 -13.94
N LEU A 106 -11.63 2.97 -15.00
CA LEU A 106 -11.57 1.53 -15.24
C LEU A 106 -10.37 0.87 -14.54
N LEU A 107 -9.46 1.67 -13.97
CA LEU A 107 -8.30 1.14 -13.27
C LEU A 107 -8.76 0.30 -12.05
N PRO A 108 -8.23 -0.93 -11.88
CA PRO A 108 -8.64 -1.81 -10.79
C PRO A 108 -8.53 -1.17 -9.40
N GLU A 109 -7.50 -0.35 -9.17
CA GLU A 109 -7.30 0.41 -7.95
C GLU A 109 -8.42 1.43 -7.68
N ILE A 110 -8.88 2.15 -8.71
CA ILE A 110 -9.99 3.10 -8.59
C ILE A 110 -11.30 2.36 -8.34
N GLN A 111 -11.51 1.24 -9.04
CA GLN A 111 -12.67 0.38 -8.81
C GLN A 111 -12.69 -0.15 -7.38
N GLN A 112 -11.55 -0.57 -6.82
CA GLN A 112 -11.48 -1.00 -5.43
C GLN A 112 -11.79 0.14 -4.46
N LEU A 113 -11.23 1.34 -4.67
CA LEU A 113 -11.54 2.50 -3.84
C LEU A 113 -13.04 2.82 -3.85
N ARG A 114 -13.70 2.73 -5.01
CA ARG A 114 -15.16 2.89 -5.12
C ARG A 114 -15.91 1.80 -4.35
N ARG A 115 -15.46 0.54 -4.42
CA ARG A 115 -16.08 -0.55 -3.67
C ARG A 115 -16.00 -0.30 -2.17
N TRP A 116 -14.85 0.15 -1.65
CA TRP A 116 -14.72 0.54 -0.25
C TRP A 116 -15.58 1.75 0.10
N ALA A 117 -15.53 2.83 -0.69
CA ALA A 117 -16.30 4.05 -0.45
C ALA A 117 -17.83 3.83 -0.46
N ASN A 118 -18.31 2.81 -1.18
CA ASN A 118 -19.72 2.45 -1.24
C ASN A 118 -20.10 1.31 -0.27
N GLY A 119 -19.18 0.88 0.60
CA GLY A 119 -19.43 -0.20 1.56
C GLY A 119 -19.66 -1.58 0.94
N LEU A 120 -19.23 -1.79 -0.31
CA LEU A 120 -19.37 -3.08 -1.00
C LEU A 120 -18.31 -4.09 -0.53
N ASP A 121 -17.15 -3.59 -0.12
CA ASP A 121 -16.08 -4.36 0.51
C ASP A 121 -15.62 -3.65 1.78
N GLN A 122 -15.07 -4.41 2.74
CA GLN A 122 -14.43 -3.83 3.91
C GLN A 122 -13.06 -3.23 3.53
N PRO A 123 -12.79 -1.95 3.84
CA PRO A 123 -11.47 -1.36 3.66
C PRO A 123 -10.48 -1.92 4.69
N PRO A 124 -9.16 -1.80 4.42
CA PRO A 124 -8.16 -2.09 5.44
C PRO A 124 -8.29 -1.10 6.61
N ASP A 125 -7.89 -1.51 7.81
CA ASP A 125 -7.94 -0.66 9.00
C ASP A 125 -6.96 0.54 8.92
N LEU A 126 -5.92 0.41 8.09
CA LEU A 126 -5.04 1.49 7.69
C LEU A 126 -4.71 1.38 6.20
N LEU A 127 -5.15 2.36 5.41
CA LEU A 127 -4.79 2.50 4.01
C LEU A 127 -3.67 3.54 3.86
N VAL A 128 -2.55 3.13 3.26
CA VAL A 128 -1.47 4.02 2.82
C VAL A 128 -1.43 3.96 1.30
N ILE A 129 -1.92 5.00 0.65
CA ILE A 129 -2.02 5.06 -0.81
C ILE A 129 -1.02 6.06 -1.39
N GLY A 130 -0.34 5.66 -2.45
CA GLY A 130 0.46 6.53 -3.29
C GLY A 130 0.07 6.35 -4.74
N TYR A 131 -0.57 7.37 -5.29
CA TYR A 131 -1.02 7.42 -6.66
C TYR A 131 -0.26 8.54 -7.39
N THR A 132 1.07 8.47 -7.38
CA THR A 132 1.94 9.43 -8.09
C THR A 132 3.43 9.04 -8.08
N ALA A 133 3.92 8.45 -9.18
CA ALA A 133 5.36 8.41 -9.47
C ALA A 133 5.68 8.90 -10.89
N TRP A 134 5.94 10.20 -11.02
CA TRP A 134 7.25 10.76 -11.43
C TRP A 134 8.09 9.96 -12.44
N MET A 135 7.48 9.51 -13.52
CA MET A 135 8.14 9.57 -14.81
C MET A 135 7.14 10.34 -15.67
N MET A 136 7.40 11.57 -16.11
CA MET A 136 8.30 11.79 -17.25
C MET A 136 8.51 10.50 -18.05
N LYS A 137 7.44 9.75 -18.35
CA LYS A 137 7.46 8.80 -19.46
C LYS A 137 7.87 9.70 -20.61
N LEU A 138 9.10 9.44 -21.07
CA LEU A 138 9.93 10.40 -21.79
C LEU A 138 9.08 11.37 -22.59
N VAL A 139 9.35 12.66 -22.40
CA VAL A 139 8.96 13.77 -23.26
C VAL A 139 9.62 13.58 -24.63
N THR A 140 9.33 12.46 -25.26
CA THR A 140 9.83 12.06 -26.55
C THR A 140 8.64 11.44 -27.26
N VAL A 141 8.09 12.27 -28.15
CA VAL A 141 7.38 11.87 -29.36
C VAL A 141 5.87 11.63 -29.15
N TYR A 142 5.14 12.74 -29.33
CA TYR A 142 3.68 12.91 -29.53
C TYR A 142 2.81 13.15 -28.27
N HIS A 143 2.30 14.39 -28.21
CA HIS A 143 1.28 14.94 -27.31
C HIS A 143 1.73 15.23 -25.86
N GLN A 144 2.19 16.46 -25.65
CA GLN A 144 2.22 17.15 -24.37
C GLN A 144 0.77 17.32 -23.86
N TYR A 145 0.17 16.24 -23.36
CA TYR A 145 -0.91 16.42 -22.39
C TYR A 145 -0.27 16.90 -21.09
N ASP A 146 -0.83 17.96 -20.53
CA ASP A 146 -0.31 18.61 -19.33
C ASP A 146 -0.29 17.60 -18.18
N VAL A 147 0.91 17.23 -17.75
CA VAL A 147 1.14 16.33 -16.62
C VAL A 147 0.38 16.84 -15.38
N LEU A 148 0.26 18.16 -15.21
CA LEU A 148 -0.50 18.75 -14.12
C LEU A 148 -1.99 18.46 -14.24
N THR A 149 -2.56 18.49 -15.45
CA THR A 149 -3.96 18.14 -15.67
C THR A 149 -4.23 16.70 -15.27
N TYR A 150 -3.39 15.74 -15.69
CA TYR A 150 -3.56 14.34 -15.27
C TYR A 150 -3.44 14.15 -13.76
N LEU A 151 -2.54 14.91 -13.11
CA LEU A 151 -2.38 14.88 -11.66
C LEU A 151 -3.63 15.41 -10.96
N ILE A 152 -4.17 16.53 -11.44
CA ILE A 152 -5.39 17.13 -10.88
C ILE A 152 -6.57 16.18 -11.09
N GLU A 153 -6.77 15.66 -12.30
CA GLU A 153 -7.88 14.74 -12.59
C GLU A 153 -7.81 13.46 -11.75
N MET A 154 -6.63 12.84 -11.62
CA MET A 154 -6.46 11.67 -10.74
C MET A 154 -6.71 12.05 -9.28
N HIS A 155 -6.29 13.23 -8.85
CA HIS A 155 -6.54 13.72 -7.50
C HIS A 155 -8.04 13.96 -7.24
N GLU A 156 -8.73 14.59 -8.17
CA GLU A 156 -10.18 14.81 -8.15
C GLU A 156 -10.97 13.50 -8.17
N LEU A 157 -10.42 12.45 -8.78
CA LEU A 157 -11.03 11.12 -8.80
C LEU A 157 -10.81 10.35 -7.48
N VAL A 158 -9.58 10.38 -6.94
CA VAL A 158 -9.18 9.55 -5.80
C VAL A 158 -9.60 10.18 -4.46
N VAL A 159 -9.40 11.48 -4.27
CA VAL A 159 -9.60 12.13 -2.95
C VAL A 159 -11.04 11.98 -2.44
N PRO A 160 -12.10 12.24 -3.24
CA PRO A 160 -13.46 12.07 -2.77
C PRO A 160 -13.81 10.62 -2.39
N LEU A 161 -13.11 9.64 -2.96
CA LEU A 161 -13.27 8.23 -2.56
C LEU A 161 -12.59 7.98 -1.22
N LEU A 162 -11.39 8.52 -1.00
CA LEU A 162 -10.68 8.40 0.27
C LEU A 162 -11.43 9.07 1.43
N GLU A 163 -12.02 10.24 1.20
CA GLU A 163 -12.85 10.93 2.19
C GLU A 163 -14.09 10.15 2.63
N LYS A 164 -14.58 9.23 1.79
CA LYS A 164 -15.71 8.34 2.12
C LYS A 164 -15.29 7.04 2.79
N VAL A 165 -14.01 6.66 2.63
CA VAL A 165 -13.46 5.44 3.23
C VAL A 165 -13.06 5.65 4.70
N GLY A 166 -12.61 6.86 5.05
CA GLY A 166 -12.24 7.26 6.42
C GLY A 166 -13.40 7.83 7.22
#